data_AF-A0A2E6YBS4-F1
#
_entry.id   AF-A0A2E6YBS4-F1
#
_cell.length_a   1.000
_cell.length_b   1.000
_cell.length_c   1.000
_cell.angle_alpha   90.00
_cell.angle_beta   90.00
_cell.angle_gamma   90.00
#
_symmetry.space_group_name_H-M   'P 1'
#
loop_
_entity.id
_entity.type
_entity.pdbx_description
1 polymer ?
#
loop_
_entity_poly.entity_id
_entity_poly.type
_entity_poly.pdbx_seq_one_letter_code
_entity_poly.pdbx_strand_id
1 'polypeptide(L)'
;MPKIMFAWIGGTDHDAVTENTRRSPGPIARAVSERRDFDHIHLLNNYRDRSSPAYKKWLRTKTKTKAKISSAEIELVTPTDFGAIYSNVRQEIESVRKKIGKDAELVFNLSPGTYGMAAVWIILQQTLYPDSELIEASPEAGVKTVDVP
;
A
#
# COMPACT_ATOMS: atom_id res chain seq x y z
N MET A 1 12.53 14.33 -2.98
CA MET A 1 13.26 13.31 -2.19
C MET A 1 12.79 11.93 -2.70
N PRO A 2 13.34 10.76 -2.33
CA PRO A 2 12.77 9.50 -2.82
C PRO A 2 11.33 9.36 -2.31
N LYS A 3 10.38 9.02 -3.19
CA LYS A 3 8.96 8.88 -2.83
C LYS A 3 8.57 7.41 -2.71
N ILE A 4 7.98 7.05 -1.58
CA ILE A 4 7.64 5.68 -1.21
C ILE A 4 6.13 5.56 -1.01
N MET A 5 5.48 4.74 -1.83
CA MET A 5 4.10 4.34 -1.58
C MET A 5 4.07 3.11 -0.66
N PHE A 6 3.32 3.18 0.44
CA PHE A 6 2.94 2.04 1.27
C PHE A 6 1.49 1.65 0.97
N ALA A 7 1.24 0.35 0.87
CA ALA A 7 -0.10 -0.18 0.65
C ALA A 7 -0.21 -1.58 1.26
N TRP A 8 -1.37 -1.90 1.81
CA TRP A 8 -1.73 -3.31 2.02
C TRP A 8 -2.02 -3.98 0.68
N ILE A 9 -1.86 -5.30 0.59
CA ILE A 9 -2.37 -6.09 -0.54
C ILE A 9 -3.76 -6.58 -0.16
N GLY A 10 -4.80 -6.01 -0.77
CA GLY A 10 -6.18 -6.40 -0.51
C GLY A 10 -6.61 -7.64 -1.29
N GLY A 11 -7.79 -8.17 -0.95
CA GLY A 11 -8.40 -9.27 -1.70
C GLY A 11 -8.53 -8.97 -3.19
N THR A 12 -8.99 -7.77 -3.55
CA THR A 12 -9.12 -7.36 -4.97
C THR A 12 -7.78 -7.31 -5.70
N ASP A 13 -6.70 -6.93 -5.03
CA ASP A 13 -5.35 -6.94 -5.62
C ASP A 13 -4.89 -8.37 -5.90
N HIS A 14 -5.07 -9.27 -4.93
CA HIS A 14 -4.78 -10.69 -5.12
C HIS A 14 -5.63 -11.32 -6.23
N ASP A 15 -6.93 -11.02 -6.27
CA ASP A 15 -7.84 -11.56 -7.27
C ASP A 15 -7.46 -11.06 -8.69
N ALA A 16 -6.95 -9.83 -8.81
CA ALA A 16 -6.49 -9.28 -10.09
C ALA A 16 -5.33 -10.07 -10.71
N VAL A 17 -4.51 -10.76 -9.92
CA VAL A 17 -3.43 -11.65 -10.43
C VAL A 17 -4.00 -12.79 -11.26
N THR A 18 -5.20 -13.26 -10.92
CA THR A 18 -5.88 -14.36 -11.63
C THR A 18 -6.76 -13.88 -12.79
N GLU A 19 -6.79 -12.56 -13.05
CA GLU A 19 -7.61 -11.89 -14.07
C GLU A 19 -9.13 -12.15 -13.93
N ASN A 20 -9.58 -12.68 -12.80
CA ASN A 20 -10.94 -13.17 -12.60
C ASN A 20 -11.88 -12.14 -11.92
N THR A 21 -11.68 -10.84 -12.18
CA THR A 21 -12.48 -9.80 -11.50
C THR A 21 -12.76 -8.57 -12.36
N ARG A 22 -14.03 -8.11 -12.33
CA ARG A 22 -14.48 -6.84 -12.94
C ARG A 22 -13.81 -5.61 -12.31
N ARG A 23 -13.20 -5.75 -11.13
CA ARG A 23 -12.48 -4.67 -10.42
C ARG A 23 -10.98 -4.63 -10.74
N SER A 24 -10.51 -5.45 -11.69
CA SER A 24 -9.16 -5.40 -12.23
C SER A 24 -8.82 -3.96 -12.70
N PRO A 25 -7.59 -3.45 -12.47
CA PRO A 25 -6.41 -4.17 -11.97
C PRO A 25 -6.25 -4.16 -10.43
N GLY A 26 -7.27 -3.71 -9.68
CA GLY A 26 -7.15 -3.49 -8.23
C GLY A 26 -6.52 -2.13 -7.89
N PRO A 27 -6.71 -1.66 -6.64
CA PRO A 27 -6.33 -0.31 -6.21
C PRO A 27 -4.82 -0.04 -6.29
N ILE A 28 -3.95 -0.99 -5.94
CA ILE A 28 -2.50 -0.75 -5.97
C ILE A 28 -2.02 -0.61 -7.42
N ALA A 29 -2.42 -1.52 -8.30
CA ALA A 29 -2.02 -1.44 -9.70
C ALA A 29 -2.59 -0.20 -10.39
N ARG A 30 -3.78 0.27 -10.00
CA ARG A 30 -4.34 1.54 -10.46
C ARG A 30 -3.49 2.73 -9.99
N ALA A 31 -3.19 2.80 -8.70
CA ALA A 31 -2.27 3.80 -8.13
C ALA A 31 -0.96 3.89 -8.91
N VAL A 32 -0.30 2.74 -9.10
CA VAL A 32 0.98 2.64 -9.81
C VAL A 32 0.85 2.89 -11.32
N SER A 33 -0.32 2.69 -11.91
CA SER A 33 -0.59 2.92 -13.35
C SER A 33 -0.97 4.35 -13.67
N GLU A 34 -1.44 5.15 -12.72
CA GLU A 34 -1.75 6.57 -12.93
C GLU A 34 -0.66 7.49 -12.36
N ARG A 35 0.03 7.07 -11.30
CA ARG A 35 1.17 7.78 -10.70
C ARG A 35 2.50 7.22 -11.22
N ARG A 36 3.42 8.10 -11.63
CA ARG A 36 4.77 7.73 -12.14
C ARG A 36 5.90 8.30 -11.29
N ASP A 37 5.56 9.00 -10.22
CA ASP A 37 6.47 9.70 -9.32
C ASP A 37 6.94 8.83 -8.14
N PHE A 38 6.49 7.58 -8.04
CA PHE A 38 7.01 6.65 -7.02
C PHE A 38 8.38 6.09 -7.42
N ASP A 39 9.35 6.25 -6.53
CA ASP A 39 10.65 5.57 -6.62
C ASP A 39 10.58 4.17 -6.00
N HIS A 40 9.77 4.03 -4.96
CA HIS A 40 9.61 2.82 -4.17
C HIS A 40 8.13 2.50 -3.92
N ILE A 41 7.82 1.22 -3.91
CA ILE A 41 6.52 0.69 -3.52
C ILE A 41 6.77 -0.41 -2.49
N HIS A 42 6.20 -0.25 -1.30
CA HIS A 42 6.32 -1.21 -0.21
C HIS A 42 4.94 -1.79 0.12
N LEU A 43 4.81 -3.10 -0.02
CA LEU A 43 3.53 -3.80 0.10
C LEU A 43 3.45 -4.62 1.38
N LEU A 44 2.37 -4.48 2.12
CA LEU A 44 2.09 -5.26 3.33
C LEU A 44 1.07 -6.36 3.02
N ASN A 45 1.38 -7.61 3.33
CA ASN A 45 0.47 -8.73 3.11
C ASN A 45 0.17 -9.46 4.42
N ASN A 46 -1.11 -9.66 4.73
CA ASN A 46 -1.54 -10.42 5.90
C ASN A 46 -2.24 -11.75 5.55
N TYR A 47 -2.23 -12.14 4.28
CA TYR A 47 -2.79 -13.42 3.82
C TYR A 47 -1.74 -14.52 3.93
N ARG A 48 -2.05 -15.60 4.65
CA ARG A 48 -1.16 -16.77 4.77
C ARG A 48 -1.14 -17.64 3.50
N ASP A 49 -2.26 -17.66 2.79
CA ASP A 49 -2.54 -18.49 1.62
C ASP A 49 -2.36 -17.75 0.29
N ARG A 50 -2.13 -16.43 0.32
CA ARG A 50 -1.96 -15.60 -0.88
C ARG A 50 -0.57 -14.94 -0.90
N SER A 51 0.14 -15.11 -1.99
CA SER A 51 1.57 -14.85 -2.11
C SER A 51 1.89 -13.39 -2.51
N SER A 52 2.55 -12.62 -1.63
CA SER A 52 3.05 -11.29 -2.01
C SER A 52 4.12 -11.33 -3.12
N PRO A 53 5.04 -12.33 -3.20
CA PRO A 53 5.94 -12.46 -4.35
C PRO A 53 5.23 -12.58 -5.70
N ALA A 54 4.15 -13.38 -5.78
CA ALA A 54 3.36 -13.53 -7.00
C ALA A 54 2.72 -12.19 -7.39
N TYR A 55 2.14 -11.49 -6.42
CA TYR A 55 1.57 -10.17 -6.64
C TYR A 55 2.60 -9.15 -7.13
N LYS A 56 3.80 -9.08 -6.51
CA LYS A 56 4.87 -8.17 -6.94
C LYS A 56 5.28 -8.40 -8.40
N LYS A 57 5.42 -9.68 -8.80
CA LYS A 57 5.75 -10.04 -10.18
C LYS A 57 4.65 -9.57 -11.13
N TRP A 58 3.39 -9.86 -10.79
CA TRP A 58 2.25 -9.42 -11.58
C TRP A 58 2.15 -7.90 -11.69
N LEU A 59 2.27 -7.17 -10.57
CA LEU A 59 2.22 -5.71 -10.52
C LEU A 59 3.27 -5.07 -11.43
N ARG A 60 4.50 -5.60 -11.41
CA ARG A 60 5.59 -5.12 -12.28
C ARG A 60 5.26 -5.33 -13.76
N THR A 61 4.78 -6.51 -14.12
CA THR A 61 4.39 -6.83 -15.51
C THR A 61 3.22 -5.97 -15.97
N LYS A 62 2.19 -5.81 -15.13
CA LYS A 62 0.96 -5.11 -15.46
C LYS A 62 1.17 -3.61 -15.66
N THR A 63 1.92 -2.98 -14.77
CA THR A 63 2.10 -1.51 -14.75
C THR A 63 3.35 -1.03 -15.47
N LYS A 64 4.29 -1.95 -15.75
CA LYS A 64 5.62 -1.64 -16.30
C LYS A 64 6.38 -0.59 -15.48
N THR A 65 6.08 -0.51 -14.18
CA THR A 65 6.71 0.47 -13.28
C THR A 65 8.22 0.26 -13.15
N LYS A 66 8.95 1.37 -13.09
CA LYS A 66 10.39 1.38 -12.78
C LYS A 66 10.67 1.41 -11.27
N ALA A 67 9.64 1.66 -10.45
CA ALA A 67 9.78 1.70 -9.00
C ALA A 67 10.33 0.38 -8.44
N LYS A 68 11.12 0.48 -7.38
CA LYS A 68 11.58 -0.68 -6.62
C LYS A 68 10.43 -1.19 -5.76
N ILE A 69 10.01 -2.43 -6.00
CA ILE A 69 8.88 -3.05 -5.31
C ILE A 69 9.42 -3.99 -4.24
N SER A 70 9.04 -3.77 -2.99
CA SER A 70 9.34 -4.61 -1.84
C SER A 70 8.06 -5.03 -1.13
N SER A 71 8.13 -6.04 -0.29
CA SER A 71 6.98 -6.45 0.53
C SER A 71 7.41 -7.01 1.87
N ALA A 72 6.51 -6.94 2.84
CA ALA A 72 6.59 -7.60 4.13
C ALA A 72 5.34 -8.47 4.35
N GLU A 73 5.55 -9.65 4.94
CA GLU A 73 4.48 -10.53 5.41
C GLU A 73 4.21 -10.17 6.88
N ILE A 74 2.98 -9.78 7.19
CA ILE A 74 2.56 -9.37 8.54
C ILE A 74 1.55 -10.37 9.06
N GLU A 75 1.89 -11.06 10.14
CA GLU A 75 0.94 -11.92 10.84
C GLU A 75 0.02 -11.08 11.72
N LEU A 76 -1.27 -11.09 11.41
CA LEU A 76 -2.31 -10.49 12.22
C LEU A 76 -3.24 -11.60 12.72
N VAL A 77 -3.55 -11.61 14.01
CA VAL A 77 -4.54 -12.54 14.59
C VAL A 77 -5.92 -12.26 14.00
N THR A 78 -6.29 -10.98 13.91
CA THR A 78 -7.46 -10.53 13.14
C THR A 78 -7.13 -9.27 12.33
N PRO A 79 -7.72 -9.09 11.14
CA PRO A 79 -7.49 -7.91 10.30
C PRO A 79 -8.25 -6.66 10.79
N THR A 80 -8.77 -6.70 12.01
CA THR A 80 -9.50 -5.62 12.71
C THR A 80 -8.85 -5.25 14.03
N ASP A 81 -7.73 -5.87 14.41
CA ASP A 81 -6.95 -5.50 15.59
C ASP A 81 -6.13 -4.23 15.29
N PHE A 82 -6.67 -3.08 15.66
CA PHE A 82 -6.02 -1.78 15.44
C PHE A 82 -4.65 -1.67 16.11
N GLY A 83 -4.47 -2.24 17.31
CA GLY A 83 -3.21 -2.17 18.03
C GLY A 83 -2.10 -2.95 17.32
N ALA A 84 -2.43 -4.15 16.86
CA ALA A 84 -1.52 -4.98 16.07
C ALA A 84 -1.21 -4.35 14.71
N ILE A 85 -2.23 -3.86 13.99
CA ILE A 85 -2.04 -3.18 12.70
C ILE A 85 -1.12 -1.97 12.87
N TYR A 86 -1.42 -1.08 13.83
CA TYR A 86 -0.63 0.12 14.09
C TYR A 86 0.83 -0.20 14.41
N SER A 87 1.08 -1.14 15.31
CA SER A 87 2.43 -1.47 15.76
C SER A 87 3.28 -2.05 14.62
N ASN A 88 2.72 -3.00 13.85
CA ASN A 88 3.43 -3.62 12.74
C ASN A 88 3.68 -2.63 11.59
N VAL A 89 2.67 -1.84 11.23
CA VAL A 89 2.80 -0.83 10.18
C VAL A 89 3.87 0.20 10.52
N ARG A 90 3.83 0.73 11.75
CA ARG A 90 4.81 1.71 12.22
C ARG A 90 6.22 1.14 12.17
N GLN A 91 6.40 -0.09 12.66
CA GLN A 91 7.70 -0.76 12.61
C GLN A 91 8.21 -0.86 11.17
N GLU A 92 7.33 -1.17 10.22
CA GLU A 92 7.75 -1.37 8.84
C GLU A 92 8.01 -0.07 8.08
N ILE A 93 7.26 1.01 8.36
CA ILE A 93 7.62 2.35 7.86
C ILE A 93 9.03 2.73 8.30
N GLU A 94 9.35 2.57 9.59
CA GLU A 94 10.66 2.93 10.12
C GLU A 94 11.79 2.05 9.57
N SER A 95 11.54 0.75 9.42
CA SER A 95 12.46 -0.22 8.77
C SER A 95 12.79 0.19 7.33
N VAL A 96 11.78 0.57 6.56
CA VAL A 96 11.92 0.97 5.16
C VAL A 96 12.59 2.33 5.03
N ARG A 97 12.21 3.33 5.83
CA ARG A 97 12.84 4.66 5.86
C ARG A 97 14.31 4.58 6.26
N LYS A 98 14.68 3.70 7.21
CA LYS A 98 16.08 3.48 7.58
C LYS A 98 16.94 3.00 6.40
N LYS A 99 16.35 2.25 5.45
CA LYS A 99 17.05 1.71 4.27
C LYS A 99 17.11 2.71 3.11
N ILE A 100 16.05 3.49 2.90
CA ILE A 100 15.91 4.36 1.73
C ILE A 100 16.37 5.79 2.01
N GLY A 101 16.14 6.28 3.23
CA GLY A 101 16.42 7.64 3.64
C GLY A 101 15.33 8.15 4.59
N LYS A 102 15.74 8.83 5.67
CA LYS A 102 14.78 9.39 6.63
C LYS A 102 13.90 10.47 6.00
N ASP A 103 14.43 11.22 5.05
CA ASP A 103 13.70 12.32 4.39
C ASP A 103 12.87 11.83 3.19
N ALA A 104 12.59 10.53 3.08
CA ALA A 104 11.74 9.99 2.04
C ALA A 104 10.30 10.50 2.19
N GLU A 105 9.71 10.94 1.08
CA GLU A 105 8.30 11.33 1.00
C GLU A 105 7.44 10.07 1.09
N LEU A 106 6.48 10.06 2.02
CA LEU A 106 5.62 8.91 2.27
C LEU A 106 4.26 9.12 1.62
N VAL A 107 3.74 8.09 0.97
CA VAL A 107 2.39 8.06 0.41
C VAL A 107 1.67 6.82 0.92
N PHE A 108 0.51 6.97 1.56
CA PHE A 108 -0.28 5.86 2.07
C PHE A 108 -1.52 5.63 1.19
N ASN A 109 -1.64 4.43 0.64
CA ASN A 109 -2.81 4.04 -0.14
C ASN A 109 -3.90 3.46 0.78
N LEU A 110 -5.01 4.18 0.91
CA LEU A 110 -6.13 3.86 1.78
C LEU A 110 -7.05 2.76 1.21
N SER A 111 -7.02 2.55 -0.11
CA SER A 111 -8.01 1.71 -0.78
C SER A 111 -7.83 0.20 -0.58
N PRO A 112 -6.62 -0.38 -0.58
CA PRO A 112 -6.48 -1.81 -0.33
C PRO A 112 -6.46 -2.14 1.16
N GLY A 113 -7.00 -3.32 1.49
CA GLY A 113 -7.09 -3.82 2.87
C GLY A 113 -8.48 -3.63 3.47
N THR A 114 -8.57 -3.67 4.80
CA THR A 114 -9.81 -3.42 5.55
C THR A 114 -9.95 -1.93 5.92
N TYR A 115 -11.14 -1.50 6.32
CA TYR A 115 -11.33 -0.14 6.84
C TYR A 115 -10.47 0.16 8.08
N GLY A 116 -10.14 -0.86 8.90
CA GLY A 116 -9.23 -0.69 10.03
C GLY A 116 -7.79 -0.39 9.59
N MET A 117 -7.32 -1.04 8.51
CA MET A 117 -6.02 -0.75 7.91
C MET A 117 -5.95 0.67 7.35
N ALA A 118 -7.00 1.11 6.64
CA ALA A 118 -7.11 2.48 6.14
C ALA A 118 -7.13 3.51 7.27
N ALA A 119 -7.88 3.24 8.34
CA ALA A 119 -7.93 4.11 9.50
C ALA A 119 -6.57 4.24 10.21
N VAL A 120 -5.76 3.17 10.26
CA VAL A 120 -4.40 3.26 10.80
C VAL A 120 -3.50 4.15 9.94
N TRP A 121 -3.61 4.12 8.62
CA TRP A 121 -2.87 5.07 7.77
C TRP A 121 -3.22 6.52 8.09
N ILE A 122 -4.51 6.81 8.25
CA ILE A 122 -5.01 8.14 8.62
C ILE A 122 -4.45 8.56 9.98
N ILE A 123 -4.55 7.70 11.00
CA ILE A 123 -4.02 7.99 12.35
C ILE A 123 -2.52 8.28 12.27
N LEU A 124 -1.76 7.48 11.53
CA LEU A 124 -0.32 7.65 11.40
C LEU A 124 0.04 8.95 10.66
N GLN A 125 -0.70 9.30 9.60
CA GLN A 125 -0.51 10.58 8.91
C GLN A 125 -0.81 11.76 9.84
N GLN A 126 -1.92 11.73 10.59
CA GLN A 126 -2.31 12.81 11.50
C GLN A 126 -1.41 12.97 12.74
N THR A 127 -0.56 11.97 13.06
CA THR A 127 0.22 11.97 14.30
C THR A 127 1.72 11.93 14.10
N LEU A 128 2.24 10.93 13.38
CA LEU A 128 3.68 10.66 13.29
C LEU A 128 4.28 11.08 11.94
N TYR A 129 3.44 11.16 10.91
CA TYR A 129 3.85 11.44 9.54
C TYR A 129 2.97 12.53 8.89
N PRO A 130 2.91 13.75 9.46
CA PRO A 130 2.02 14.81 8.99
C PRO A 130 2.27 15.22 7.53
N ASP A 131 3.52 15.13 7.07
CA ASP A 131 3.91 15.46 5.69
C ASP A 131 3.65 14.32 4.69
N SER A 132 3.05 13.20 5.13
CA SER A 132 2.72 12.09 4.22
C SER A 132 1.45 12.38 3.43
N GLU A 133 1.42 11.91 2.18
CA GLU A 133 0.26 12.02 1.30
C GLU A 133 -0.67 10.82 1.53
N LEU A 134 -1.98 11.06 1.64
CA LEU A 134 -2.98 10.00 1.58
C LEU A 134 -3.56 9.92 0.18
N ILE A 135 -3.69 8.71 -0.36
CA ILE A 135 -4.35 8.49 -1.65
C ILE A 135 -5.42 7.41 -1.56
N GLU A 136 -6.41 7.53 -2.42
CA GLU A 136 -7.36 6.48 -2.76
C GLU A 136 -7.27 6.15 -4.25
N ALA A 137 -7.58 4.91 -4.61
CA ALA A 137 -7.57 4.41 -5.97
C ALA A 137 -8.78 3.49 -6.22
N SER A 138 -9.76 3.97 -6.98
CA SER A 138 -10.99 3.24 -7.28
C SER A 138 -11.25 3.12 -8.78
N PRO A 139 -12.03 2.11 -9.23
CA PRO A 139 -12.46 2.02 -10.63
C PRO A 139 -13.20 3.26 -11.12
N GLU A 140 -14.00 3.88 -10.25
CA GLU A 140 -14.91 4.97 -10.60
C GLU A 140 -14.21 6.33 -10.65
N ALA A 141 -13.26 6.56 -9.75
CA ALA A 141 -12.68 7.88 -9.52
C ALA A 141 -11.20 7.99 -9.91
N GLY A 142 -10.57 6.91 -10.36
CA GLY A 142 -9.13 6.88 -10.62
C GLY A 142 -8.35 6.99 -9.32
N VAL A 143 -7.18 7.63 -9.38
CA VAL A 143 -6.36 7.95 -8.21
C VAL A 143 -6.62 9.37 -7.73
N LYS A 144 -6.91 9.54 -6.44
CA LYS A 144 -7.11 10.85 -5.81
C LYS A 144 -6.27 10.98 -4.56
N THR A 145 -5.74 12.18 -4.34
CA THR A 145 -5.22 12.58 -3.02
C THR A 145 -6.40 12.85 -2.10
N VAL A 146 -6.29 12.42 -0.85
CA VAL A 146 -7.33 12.52 0.17
C VAL A 146 -6.87 13.47 1.26
N ASP A 147 -7.68 14.48 1.54
CA ASP A 147 -7.51 15.34 2.71
C ASP A 147 -8.46 14.85 3.80
N VAL A 148 -7.90 14.45 4.94
CA VAL A 148 -8.66 14.11 6.14
C VAL A 148 -8.54 15.28 7.12
N PRO A 149 -9.68 15.85 7.58
CA PRO A 149 -9.70 17.02 8.45
C PRO A 149 -9.15 16.75 9.86
#